data_AF-A0A174RK96-F1
#
_entry.id   AF-A0A174RK96-F1
#
_cell.length_a   1.000
_cell.length_b   1.000
_cell.length_c   1.000
_cell.angle_alpha   90.00
_cell.angle_beta   90.00
_cell.angle_gamma   90.00
#
_symmetry.space_group_name_H-M   'P 1'
#
loop_
_entity.id
_entity.type
_entity.pdbx_description
1 polymer ?
#
loop_
_entity_poly.entity_id
_entity_poly.type
_entity_poly.pdbx_seq_one_letter_code
_entity_poly.pdbx_strand_id
1 'polypeptide(L)'
;MAGKLYVVGTPIGNLGDLSPRAAETLRAVDFIAAEDTRVTLKLLNRFEIKKPMVSYYEHNLRERGQMILTRILDGEDCAIVTDAGMPCISDPGEDLVRLCAENGVETVVVPGPSAAVAALAVSGLSTARFSFEGFLSVKRSSRMEHLEQARTQTATMIFYEAPHKLCATLRDMLSAFGDRRVTLARELTKLHEQVHRTTLAQAVQYYEENPPRGEFVLIVEGARPARDEAAGFDEAVGMLLERAQQGAPLSQAARDIAKQTGHPKGALYKAALKQRGPAGDEDL
;
A
#
# COMPACT_ATOMS: atom_id res chain seq x y z
N MET A 1 6.03 22.73 -32.02
CA MET A 1 5.42 21.54 -31.38
C MET A 1 5.49 21.78 -29.89
N ALA A 2 4.47 21.38 -29.13
CA ALA A 2 4.55 21.46 -27.66
C ALA A 2 5.74 20.63 -27.16
N GLY A 3 6.34 21.07 -26.06
CA GLY A 3 7.33 20.29 -25.32
C GLY A 3 6.67 19.15 -24.54
N LYS A 4 7.44 18.54 -23.65
CA LYS A 4 7.03 17.40 -22.83
C LYS A 4 7.14 17.70 -21.34
N LEU A 5 6.29 17.04 -20.55
CA LEU A 5 6.45 16.96 -19.10
C LEU A 5 7.16 15.65 -18.74
N TYR A 6 8.33 15.74 -18.11
CA TYR A 6 9.06 14.62 -17.55
C TYR A 6 8.78 14.50 -16.06
N VAL A 7 8.26 13.35 -15.63
CA VAL A 7 8.05 13.04 -14.21
C VAL A 7 9.26 12.26 -13.70
N VAL A 8 10.13 12.90 -12.92
CA VAL A 8 11.47 12.38 -12.62
C VAL A 8 11.59 11.98 -11.16
N GLY A 9 11.83 10.70 -10.91
CA GLY A 9 12.11 10.20 -9.56
C GLY A 9 13.45 10.70 -9.01
N THR A 10 13.45 11.23 -7.79
CA THR A 10 14.63 11.71 -7.06
C THR A 10 15.03 10.76 -5.92
N PRO A 11 16.26 10.84 -5.40
CA PRO A 11 16.68 10.05 -4.25
C PRO A 11 15.80 10.23 -3.00
N ILE A 12 15.67 9.17 -2.20
CA ILE A 12 14.92 9.18 -0.92
C ILE A 12 15.80 9.34 0.33
N GLY A 13 17.09 9.62 0.14
CA GLY A 13 18.04 9.79 1.24
C GLY A 13 19.52 9.73 0.82
N ASN A 14 19.84 8.87 -0.15
CA ASN A 14 21.19 8.74 -0.70
C ASN A 14 21.30 9.36 -2.10
N LEU A 15 22.10 10.41 -2.25
CA LEU A 15 22.32 11.06 -3.54
C LEU A 15 22.87 10.12 -4.63
N GLY A 16 23.48 8.99 -4.25
CA GLY A 16 23.93 7.95 -5.17
C GLY A 16 22.79 7.20 -5.89
N ASP A 17 21.55 7.31 -5.42
CA ASP A 17 20.39 6.63 -6.00
C ASP A 17 19.77 7.39 -7.18
N LEU A 18 20.29 8.57 -7.53
CA LEU A 18 19.84 9.28 -8.72
C LEU A 18 20.30 8.52 -9.96
N SER A 19 19.35 8.09 -10.80
CA SER A 19 19.69 7.34 -12.01
C SER A 19 20.43 8.24 -13.03
N PRO A 20 21.32 7.66 -13.87
CA PRO A 20 21.98 8.42 -14.95
C PRO A 20 20.97 9.13 -15.86
N ARG A 21 19.87 8.43 -16.22
CA ARG A 21 18.80 9.00 -17.05
C ARG A 21 18.10 10.18 -16.36
N ALA A 22 17.88 10.14 -15.05
CA ALA A 22 17.32 11.28 -14.32
C ALA A 22 18.27 12.49 -14.41
N ALA A 23 19.56 12.30 -14.17
CA ALA A 23 20.54 13.38 -14.29
C ALA A 23 20.62 13.95 -15.73
N GLU A 24 20.57 13.09 -16.76
CA GLU A 24 20.53 13.51 -18.16
C GLU A 24 19.26 14.29 -18.49
N THR A 25 18.08 13.80 -18.09
CA THR A 25 16.81 14.50 -18.29
C THR A 25 16.82 15.87 -17.61
N LEU A 26 17.25 15.96 -16.35
CA LEU A 26 17.33 17.25 -15.64
C LEU A 26 18.33 18.22 -16.30
N ARG A 27 19.36 17.73 -17.00
CA ARG A 27 20.25 18.58 -17.83
C ARG A 27 19.63 18.98 -19.17
N ALA A 28 18.75 18.16 -19.72
CA ALA A 28 18.17 18.39 -21.04
C ALA A 28 16.98 19.37 -21.02
N VAL A 29 16.07 19.23 -20.05
CA VAL A 29 14.85 20.06 -19.97
C VAL A 29 15.15 21.56 -19.84
N ASP A 30 14.24 22.42 -20.27
CA ASP A 30 14.41 23.87 -20.22
C ASP A 30 14.25 24.41 -18.79
N PHE A 31 13.35 23.83 -18.01
CA PHE A 31 13.13 24.19 -16.60
C PHE A 31 12.62 23.03 -15.74
N ILE A 32 12.68 23.23 -14.43
CA ILE A 32 12.26 22.24 -13.44
C ILE A 32 11.13 22.82 -12.58
N ALA A 33 9.99 22.14 -12.51
CA ALA A 33 8.99 22.33 -11.48
C ALA A 33 9.39 21.51 -10.24
N ALA A 34 9.66 22.17 -9.12
CA ALA A 34 10.14 21.53 -7.90
C ALA A 34 9.20 21.85 -6.72
N GLU A 35 8.95 20.87 -5.87
CA GLU A 35 8.22 21.05 -4.61
C GLU A 35 8.91 22.10 -3.71
N ASP A 36 10.12 21.80 -3.22
CA ASP A 36 11.02 22.77 -2.61
C ASP A 36 12.27 22.99 -3.46
N THR A 37 12.36 24.20 -4.04
CA THR A 37 13.52 24.61 -4.85
C THR A 37 14.83 24.62 -4.06
N ARG A 38 14.80 24.77 -2.73
CA ARG A 38 15.99 24.76 -1.87
C ARG A 38 16.51 23.33 -1.66
N VAL A 39 15.63 22.35 -1.56
CA VAL A 39 15.98 20.93 -1.50
C VAL A 39 16.52 20.48 -2.84
N THR A 40 15.78 20.76 -3.91
CA THR A 40 16.16 20.42 -5.29
C THR A 40 17.50 21.07 -5.67
N LEU A 41 17.78 22.31 -5.25
CA LEU A 41 19.07 22.97 -5.53
C LEU A 41 20.28 22.16 -5.00
N LYS A 42 20.16 21.49 -3.84
CA LYS A 42 21.25 20.66 -3.30
C LYS A 42 21.52 19.46 -4.19
N LEU A 43 20.46 18.83 -4.70
CA LEU A 43 20.56 17.74 -5.67
C LEU A 43 21.22 18.23 -6.96
N LEU A 44 20.73 19.33 -7.54
CA LEU A 44 21.28 19.87 -8.79
C LEU A 44 22.75 20.26 -8.64
N ASN A 45 23.14 20.88 -7.52
CA ASN A 45 24.53 21.22 -7.24
C ASN A 45 25.44 19.99 -7.17
N ARG A 46 24.98 18.88 -6.57
CA ARG A 46 25.75 17.62 -6.51
C ARG A 46 26.07 17.07 -7.91
N PHE A 47 25.15 17.26 -8.86
CA PHE A 47 25.27 16.76 -10.23
C PHE A 47 25.71 17.82 -11.25
N GLU A 48 26.10 19.01 -10.75
CA GLU A 48 26.55 20.17 -11.53
C GLU A 48 25.52 20.62 -12.58
N ILE A 49 24.23 20.49 -12.25
CA ILE A 49 23.11 20.85 -13.12
C ILE A 49 22.69 22.30 -12.81
N LYS A 50 22.62 23.14 -13.84
CA LYS A 50 22.12 24.51 -13.75
C LYS A 50 20.88 24.66 -14.59
N LYS A 51 19.72 24.80 -13.95
CA LYS A 51 18.42 25.00 -14.60
C LYS A 51 17.56 26.01 -13.85
N PRO A 52 16.74 26.80 -14.55
CA PRO A 52 15.71 27.61 -13.91
C PRO A 52 14.69 26.68 -13.23
N MET A 53 14.24 27.07 -12.05
CA MET A 53 13.24 26.34 -11.28
C MET A 53 11.98 27.18 -11.06
N VAL A 54 10.85 26.50 -11.00
CA VAL A 54 9.55 27.03 -10.58
C VAL A 54 9.11 26.22 -9.36
N SER A 55 8.70 26.88 -8.28
CA SER A 55 8.12 26.16 -7.13
C SER A 55 6.70 25.68 -7.44
N TYR A 56 6.41 24.41 -7.14
CA TYR A 56 5.12 23.76 -7.41
C TYR A 56 4.75 22.84 -6.24
N TYR A 57 3.84 23.31 -5.37
CA TYR A 57 3.46 22.65 -4.12
C TYR A 57 1.98 22.88 -3.79
N GLU A 58 1.44 22.17 -2.79
CA GLU A 58 0.00 22.05 -2.50
C GLU A 58 -0.81 23.36 -2.53
N HIS A 59 -0.26 24.46 -2.01
CA HIS A 59 -0.98 25.74 -1.95
C HIS A 59 -0.96 26.57 -3.23
N ASN A 60 -0.19 26.18 -4.26
CA ASN A 60 -0.06 26.95 -5.50
C ASN A 60 -0.34 26.14 -6.79
N LEU A 61 -0.83 24.91 -6.65
CA LEU A 61 -0.98 23.95 -7.74
C LEU A 61 -1.74 24.50 -8.95
N ARG A 62 -2.83 25.25 -8.71
CA ARG A 62 -3.68 25.76 -9.79
C ARG A 62 -3.02 26.87 -10.61
N GLU A 63 -2.53 27.91 -9.94
CA GLU A 63 -1.91 29.06 -10.60
C GLU A 63 -0.61 28.66 -11.28
N ARG A 64 0.27 27.97 -10.56
CA ARG A 64 1.56 27.52 -11.11
C ARG A 64 1.39 26.43 -12.15
N GLY A 65 0.41 25.54 -11.99
CA GLY A 65 0.11 24.49 -12.96
C GLY A 65 -0.22 25.07 -14.33
N GLN A 66 -1.09 26.09 -14.37
CA GLN A 66 -1.44 26.75 -15.64
C GLN A 66 -0.23 27.46 -16.26
N MET A 67 0.58 28.14 -15.45
CA MET A 67 1.81 28.80 -15.91
C MET A 67 2.80 27.80 -16.51
N ILE A 68 3.00 26.65 -15.85
CA ILE A 68 3.87 25.58 -16.33
C ILE A 68 3.34 24.99 -17.63
N LEU A 69 2.03 24.69 -17.69
CA LEU A 69 1.38 24.18 -18.90
C LEU A 69 1.60 25.12 -20.09
N THR A 70 1.38 26.43 -19.92
CA THR A 70 1.57 27.40 -21.01
C THR A 70 2.97 27.34 -21.59
N ARG A 71 4.00 27.30 -20.74
CA ARG A 71 5.40 27.18 -21.20
C ARG A 71 5.65 25.89 -21.98
N ILE A 72 5.05 24.78 -21.55
CA ILE A 72 5.18 23.50 -22.27
C ILE A 72 4.48 23.58 -23.63
N LEU A 73 3.29 24.18 -23.71
CA LEU A 73 2.58 24.40 -24.97
C LEU A 73 3.36 25.30 -25.94
N ASP A 74 4.11 26.26 -25.40
CA ASP A 74 5.01 27.15 -26.16
C ASP A 74 6.29 26.46 -26.65
N GLY A 75 6.50 25.19 -26.27
CA GLY A 75 7.57 24.32 -26.79
C GLY A 75 8.70 24.01 -25.80
N GLU A 76 8.61 24.46 -24.55
CA GLU A 76 9.61 24.17 -23.53
C GLU A 76 9.41 22.79 -22.89
N ASP A 77 10.49 22.04 -22.70
CA ASP A 77 10.49 20.80 -21.93
C ASP A 77 10.58 21.11 -20.42
N CYS A 78 9.74 20.46 -19.62
CA CYS A 78 9.68 20.63 -18.17
C CYS A 78 9.94 19.30 -17.45
N ALA A 79 10.77 19.30 -16.41
CA ALA A 79 10.80 18.18 -15.45
C ALA A 79 10.06 18.56 -14.17
N ILE A 80 9.19 17.69 -13.66
CA ILE A 80 8.67 17.78 -12.30
C ILE A 80 9.44 16.84 -11.37
N VAL A 81 9.84 17.37 -10.21
CA VAL A 81 10.50 16.65 -9.12
C VAL A 81 9.89 17.02 -7.77
N THR A 82 9.95 16.09 -6.82
CA THR A 82 9.56 16.30 -5.41
C THR A 82 10.78 16.17 -4.52
N ASP A 83 10.63 16.52 -3.25
CA ASP A 83 11.76 16.57 -2.32
C ASP A 83 12.48 15.21 -2.18
N ALA A 84 11.73 14.12 -2.34
CA ALA A 84 12.25 12.76 -2.33
C ALA A 84 11.34 11.79 -3.09
N GLY A 85 11.92 10.88 -3.85
CA GLY A 85 11.20 9.76 -4.45
C GLY A 85 10.46 10.11 -5.73
N MET A 86 9.29 9.49 -5.93
CA MET A 86 8.55 9.57 -7.19
C MET A 86 7.45 10.64 -7.08
N PRO A 87 7.50 11.71 -7.90
CA PRO A 87 6.43 12.70 -7.92
C PRO A 87 5.06 12.09 -8.16
N CYS A 88 4.01 12.79 -7.73
CA CYS A 88 2.60 12.34 -7.74
C CYS A 88 2.24 11.28 -6.68
N ILE A 89 3.20 10.67 -5.98
CA ILE A 89 2.92 9.63 -4.99
C ILE A 89 3.07 10.20 -3.58
N SER A 90 1.95 10.62 -2.98
CA SER A 90 1.90 11.37 -1.71
C SER A 90 2.57 12.75 -1.73
N ASP A 91 3.02 13.18 -2.90
CA ASP A 91 3.65 14.48 -3.16
C ASP A 91 2.94 15.18 -4.34
N PRO A 92 3.17 16.50 -4.56
CA PRO A 92 2.65 17.23 -5.71
C PRO A 92 2.99 16.60 -7.06
N GLY A 93 2.11 16.81 -8.04
CA GLY A 93 2.37 16.47 -9.45
C GLY A 93 1.22 15.81 -10.18
N GLU A 94 0.32 15.11 -9.46
CA GLU A 94 -0.85 14.45 -10.07
C GLU A 94 -1.69 15.45 -10.88
N ASP A 95 -1.97 16.62 -10.29
CA ASP A 95 -2.76 17.66 -10.95
C ASP A 95 -2.07 18.24 -12.20
N LEU A 96 -0.74 18.37 -12.19
CA LEU A 96 0.00 18.84 -13.36
C LEU A 96 0.02 17.79 -14.48
N VAL A 97 0.22 16.52 -14.13
CA VAL A 97 0.15 15.41 -15.08
C VAL A 97 -1.24 15.32 -15.71
N ARG A 98 -2.29 15.45 -14.90
CA ARG A 98 -3.69 15.49 -15.37
C ARG A 98 -3.91 16.68 -16.31
N LEU A 99 -3.49 17.87 -15.90
CA LEU A 99 -3.61 19.09 -16.69
C LEU A 99 -2.89 18.95 -18.05
N CYS A 100 -1.70 18.34 -18.07
CA CYS A 100 -0.97 18.06 -19.31
C CYS A 100 -1.74 17.08 -20.20
N ALA A 101 -2.23 15.97 -19.64
CA ALA A 101 -2.99 14.97 -20.38
C ALA A 101 -4.27 15.54 -21.01
N GLU A 102 -5.00 16.39 -20.27
CA GLU A 102 -6.21 17.07 -20.75
C GLU A 102 -5.94 18.04 -21.91
N ASN A 103 -4.70 18.51 -22.06
CA ASN A 103 -4.28 19.45 -23.10
C ASN A 103 -3.40 18.80 -24.19
N GLY A 104 -3.33 17.47 -24.24
CA GLY A 104 -2.57 16.74 -25.24
C GLY A 104 -1.05 16.89 -25.15
N VAL A 105 -0.53 17.32 -23.99
CA VAL A 105 0.91 17.36 -23.71
C VAL A 105 1.40 15.96 -23.37
N GLU A 106 2.47 15.53 -24.02
CA GLU A 106 3.09 14.23 -23.74
C GLU A 106 3.74 14.23 -22.36
N THR A 107 3.40 13.21 -21.56
CA THR A 107 3.98 12.98 -20.23
C THR A 107 4.90 11.76 -20.28
N VAL A 108 6.12 11.91 -19.75
CA VAL A 108 7.17 10.89 -19.82
C VAL A 108 7.67 10.59 -18.41
N VAL A 109 7.57 9.34 -17.97
CA VAL A 109 8.15 8.92 -16.70
C VAL A 109 9.65 8.64 -16.84
N VAL A 110 10.44 9.17 -15.91
CA VAL A 110 11.82 8.78 -15.66
C VAL A 110 11.86 8.06 -14.31
N PRO A 111 12.01 6.72 -14.31
CA PRO A 111 11.90 5.93 -13.09
C PRO A 111 13.01 6.28 -12.10
N GLY A 112 12.70 6.16 -10.81
CA GLY A 112 13.63 6.43 -9.72
C GLY A 112 13.21 5.74 -8.42
N PRO A 113 13.92 6.03 -7.32
CA PRO A 113 13.65 5.44 -6.01
C PRO A 113 12.22 5.68 -5.51
N SER A 114 11.66 4.68 -4.82
CA SER A 114 10.36 4.79 -4.14
C SER A 114 10.48 4.16 -2.76
N ALA A 115 10.22 4.93 -1.71
CA ALA A 115 10.32 4.44 -0.33
C ALA A 115 9.32 3.30 -0.06
N ALA A 116 8.09 3.40 -0.58
CA ALA A 116 7.07 2.34 -0.49
C ALA A 116 7.56 1.00 -1.06
N VAL A 117 8.06 1.00 -2.29
CA VAL A 117 8.50 -0.24 -2.98
C VAL A 117 9.78 -0.78 -2.36
N ALA A 118 10.74 0.09 -2.01
CA ALA A 118 11.97 -0.30 -1.34
C ALA A 118 11.69 -0.97 0.02
N ALA A 119 10.83 -0.35 0.84
CA ALA A 119 10.41 -0.91 2.13
C ALA A 119 9.69 -2.26 1.97
N LEU A 120 8.79 -2.38 1.00
CA LEU A 120 8.10 -3.64 0.69
C LEU A 120 9.11 -4.73 0.31
N ALA A 121 10.08 -4.43 -0.56
CA ALA A 121 11.09 -5.38 -1.02
C ALA A 121 11.92 -5.97 0.12
N VAL A 122 12.23 -5.17 1.14
CA VAL A 122 12.97 -5.63 2.34
C VAL A 122 12.05 -6.12 3.46
N SER A 123 10.73 -6.05 3.34
CA SER A 123 9.80 -6.33 4.45
C SER A 123 9.78 -7.80 4.90
N GLY A 124 10.01 -8.74 3.99
CA GLY A 124 9.74 -10.17 4.25
C GLY A 124 8.25 -10.51 4.34
N LEU A 125 7.35 -9.61 3.93
CA LEU A 125 5.93 -9.85 3.73
C LEU A 125 5.64 -10.17 2.25
N SER A 126 4.42 -10.61 1.96
CA SER A 126 4.02 -10.93 0.59
C SER A 126 4.09 -9.69 -0.31
N THR A 127 4.71 -9.84 -1.47
CA THR A 127 4.78 -8.79 -2.50
C THR A 127 3.83 -9.08 -3.67
N ALA A 128 3.06 -10.17 -3.62
CA ALA A 128 2.21 -10.62 -4.72
C ALA A 128 1.05 -9.65 -5.02
N ARG A 129 0.47 -9.06 -3.97
CA ARG A 129 -0.50 -7.96 -4.04
C ARG A 129 -0.27 -7.07 -2.84
N PHE A 130 -0.29 -5.77 -3.07
CA PHE A 130 -0.19 -4.78 -2.01
C PHE A 130 -1.09 -3.59 -2.30
N SER A 131 -1.49 -2.87 -1.24
CA SER A 131 -2.14 -1.57 -1.32
C SER A 131 -1.22 -0.51 -0.71
N PHE A 132 -1.14 0.63 -1.37
CA PHE A 132 -0.47 1.81 -0.84
C PHE A 132 -1.52 2.73 -0.24
N GLU A 133 -1.43 2.95 1.06
CA GLU A 133 -2.39 3.71 1.86
C GLU A 133 -1.88 5.13 2.19
N GLY A 134 -0.62 5.44 1.85
CA GLY A 134 -0.02 6.75 2.07
C GLY A 134 0.05 7.14 3.54
N PHE A 135 -0.18 8.43 3.82
CA PHE A 135 -0.19 8.98 5.18
C PHE A 135 -1.59 8.91 5.80
N LEU A 136 -1.66 8.44 7.03
CA LEU A 136 -2.89 8.49 7.81
C LEU A 136 -3.16 9.90 8.36
N SER A 137 -4.45 10.23 8.46
CA SER A 137 -4.94 11.48 9.03
C SER A 137 -4.43 11.69 10.45
N VAL A 138 -4.09 12.94 10.78
CA VAL A 138 -3.74 13.33 12.16
C VAL A 138 -4.94 13.21 13.10
N LYS A 139 -6.15 13.43 12.58
CA LYS A 139 -7.40 13.33 13.33
C LYS A 139 -7.75 11.87 13.58
N ARG A 140 -7.71 11.46 14.86
CA ARG A 140 -7.93 10.05 15.26
C ARG A 140 -9.19 9.42 14.69
N SER A 141 -10.33 10.14 14.67
CA SER A 141 -11.58 9.57 14.15
C SER A 141 -11.48 9.20 12.66
N SER A 142 -10.87 10.06 11.84
CA SER A 142 -10.66 9.82 10.41
C SER A 142 -9.61 8.74 10.17
N ARG A 143 -8.55 8.71 10.97
CA ARG A 143 -7.56 7.62 10.93
C ARG A 143 -8.19 6.27 11.27
N MET A 144 -8.98 6.18 12.33
CA MET A 144 -9.67 4.94 12.70
C MET A 144 -10.66 4.50 11.63
N GLU A 145 -11.41 5.42 11.04
CA GLU A 145 -12.32 5.11 9.93
C GLU A 145 -11.59 4.46 8.74
N HIS A 146 -10.44 5.01 8.33
CA HIS A 146 -9.60 4.43 7.28
C HIS A 146 -9.08 3.04 7.70
N LEU A 147 -8.55 2.91 8.92
CA LEU A 147 -8.06 1.61 9.41
C LEU A 147 -9.16 0.55 9.44
N GLU A 148 -10.38 0.90 9.85
CA GLU A 148 -11.52 -0.03 9.83
C GLU A 148 -11.91 -0.46 8.41
N GLN A 149 -11.87 0.45 7.43
CA GLN A 149 -12.10 0.12 6.01
C GLN A 149 -11.03 -0.85 5.49
N ALA A 150 -9.78 -0.67 5.90
CA ALA A 150 -8.66 -1.54 5.51
C ALA A 150 -8.60 -2.86 6.32
N ARG A 151 -9.44 -3.04 7.33
CA ARG A 151 -9.36 -4.19 8.25
C ARG A 151 -9.45 -5.53 7.55
N THR A 152 -10.26 -5.67 6.51
CA THR A 152 -10.44 -6.95 5.79
C THR A 152 -9.49 -7.11 4.60
N GLN A 153 -8.61 -6.13 4.34
CA GLN A 153 -7.66 -6.18 3.23
C GLN A 153 -6.70 -7.37 3.40
N THR A 154 -6.69 -8.27 2.42
CA THR A 154 -5.82 -9.47 2.42
C THR A 154 -4.46 -9.23 1.78
N ALA A 155 -4.34 -8.17 0.98
CA ALA A 155 -3.06 -7.71 0.44
C ALA A 155 -2.19 -7.07 1.53
N THR A 156 -0.87 -7.07 1.33
CA THR A 156 0.04 -6.31 2.20
C THR A 156 -0.23 -4.82 2.07
N MET A 157 -0.25 -4.09 3.18
CA MET A 157 -0.56 -2.66 3.18
C MET A 157 0.70 -1.84 3.46
N ILE A 158 0.85 -0.71 2.79
CA ILE A 158 2.01 0.19 2.91
C ILE A 158 1.53 1.55 3.40
N PHE A 159 2.08 2.02 4.52
CA PHE A 159 1.80 3.34 5.08
C PHE A 159 3.09 4.14 5.23
N TYR A 160 2.99 5.45 5.07
CA TYR A 160 4.05 6.38 5.48
C TYR A 160 3.70 6.99 6.84
N GLU A 161 4.71 7.17 7.68
CA GLU A 161 4.51 7.75 9.00
C GLU A 161 5.64 8.65 9.49
N ALA A 162 5.24 9.77 10.09
CA ALA A 162 6.15 10.69 10.73
C ALA A 162 6.45 10.23 12.17
N PRO A 163 7.65 10.49 12.71
CA PRO A 163 8.07 9.91 13.99
C PRO A 163 7.17 10.35 15.15
N HIS A 164 6.75 11.61 15.17
CA HIS A 164 5.90 12.17 16.22
C HIS A 164 4.46 11.57 16.23
N LYS A 165 4.04 10.89 15.16
CA LYS A 165 2.74 10.22 15.05
C LYS A 165 2.82 8.71 15.29
N LEU A 166 4.00 8.11 15.12
CA LEU A 166 4.17 6.66 15.03
C LEU A 166 3.53 5.90 16.19
N CYS A 167 3.76 6.29 17.45
CA CYS A 167 3.22 5.56 18.60
C CYS A 167 1.69 5.59 18.64
N ALA A 168 1.05 6.69 18.24
CA ALA A 168 -0.41 6.77 18.15
C ALA A 168 -0.95 5.88 17.02
N THR A 169 -0.30 5.93 15.85
CA THR A 169 -0.67 5.11 14.70
C THR A 169 -0.52 3.62 14.98
N LEU A 170 0.57 3.18 15.60
CA LEU A 170 0.77 1.76 15.95
C LEU A 170 -0.31 1.25 16.91
N ARG A 171 -0.71 2.04 17.90
CA ARG A 171 -1.81 1.67 18.83
C ARG A 171 -3.15 1.57 18.12
N ASP A 172 -3.46 2.54 17.26
CA ASP A 172 -4.70 2.54 16.48
C ASP A 172 -4.72 1.38 15.47
N MET A 173 -3.60 1.08 14.81
CA MET A 173 -3.44 -0.10 13.94
C MET A 173 -3.61 -1.40 14.72
N LEU A 174 -3.00 -1.55 15.89
CA LEU A 174 -3.18 -2.73 16.75
C LEU A 174 -4.66 -2.90 17.15
N SER A 175 -5.33 -1.80 17.48
CA SER A 175 -6.76 -1.82 17.84
C SER A 175 -7.64 -2.26 16.66
N ALA A 176 -7.38 -1.78 15.44
CA ALA A 176 -8.21 -2.07 14.28
C ALA A 176 -7.88 -3.44 13.64
N PHE A 177 -6.60 -3.76 13.53
CA PHE A 177 -6.11 -4.91 12.77
C PHE A 177 -5.84 -6.16 13.61
N GLY A 178 -5.74 -6.03 14.93
CA GLY A 178 -5.18 -7.04 15.82
C GLY A 178 -3.66 -7.14 15.69
N ASP A 179 -3.06 -8.18 16.28
CA ASP A 179 -1.60 -8.34 16.31
C ASP A 179 -1.04 -8.93 15.02
N ARG A 180 -1.06 -8.14 13.95
CA ARG A 180 -0.49 -8.51 12.65
C ARG A 180 1.01 -8.33 12.62
N ARG A 181 1.69 -9.08 11.74
CA ARG A 181 3.09 -8.78 11.42
C ARG A 181 3.20 -7.40 10.80
N VAL A 182 4.24 -6.67 11.17
CA VAL A 182 4.58 -5.36 10.62
C VAL A 182 6.09 -5.25 10.43
N THR A 183 6.50 -4.59 9.35
CA THR A 183 7.88 -4.11 9.18
C THR A 183 7.90 -2.61 9.27
N LEU A 184 8.76 -2.07 10.15
CA LEU A 184 9.05 -0.65 10.23
C LEU A 184 10.40 -0.40 9.54
N ALA A 185 10.36 0.17 8.34
CA ALA A 185 11.54 0.60 7.61
C ALA A 185 11.78 2.08 7.89
N ARG A 186 12.86 2.39 8.60
CA ARG A 186 13.20 3.72 9.07
C ARG A 186 14.40 4.26 8.30
N GLU A 187 14.31 5.51 7.85
CA GLU A 187 15.44 6.24 7.25
C GLU A 187 16.09 5.45 6.08
N LEU A 188 15.27 4.85 5.22
CA LEU A 188 15.75 4.07 4.07
C LEU A 188 16.73 4.87 3.22
N THR A 189 17.82 4.22 2.84
CA THR A 189 19.00 4.72 2.09
C THR A 189 19.87 5.72 2.87
N LYS A 190 19.47 6.18 4.05
CA LYS A 190 20.23 7.16 4.85
C LYS A 190 21.21 6.45 5.80
N LEU A 191 22.05 7.24 6.48
CA LEU A 191 23.09 6.74 7.40
C LEU A 191 22.53 5.85 8.54
N HIS A 192 21.31 6.11 8.99
CA HIS A 192 20.68 5.42 10.12
C HIS A 192 19.53 4.48 9.70
N GLU A 193 19.63 3.94 8.48
CA GLU A 193 18.70 2.96 7.94
C GLU A 193 18.49 1.80 8.91
N GLN A 194 17.23 1.45 9.16
CA GLN A 194 16.85 0.32 10.00
C GLN A 194 15.61 -0.36 9.45
N VAL A 195 15.61 -1.69 9.42
CA VAL A 195 14.44 -2.51 9.06
C VAL A 195 14.08 -3.40 10.23
N HIS A 196 13.04 -3.04 10.97
CA HIS A 196 12.57 -3.79 12.13
C HIS A 196 11.32 -4.60 11.77
N ARG A 197 11.47 -5.94 11.72
CA ARG A 197 10.38 -6.88 11.44
C ARG A 197 9.86 -7.45 12.75
N THR A 198 8.58 -7.29 13.02
CA THR A 198 7.97 -7.58 14.32
C THR A 198 6.45 -7.75 14.18
N THR A 199 5.69 -7.68 15.28
CA THR A 199 4.23 -7.58 15.30
C THR A 199 3.78 -6.20 15.79
N LEU A 200 2.53 -5.84 15.53
CA LEU A 200 1.99 -4.55 15.97
C LEU A 200 2.07 -4.37 17.49
N ALA A 201 1.79 -5.41 18.28
CA ALA A 201 1.89 -5.36 19.74
C ALA A 201 3.32 -5.12 20.21
N GLN A 202 4.28 -5.85 19.64
CA GLN A 202 5.70 -5.68 19.95
C GLN A 202 6.24 -4.31 19.51
N ALA A 203 5.80 -3.80 18.36
CA ALA A 203 6.15 -2.46 17.90
C ALA A 203 5.63 -1.37 18.85
N VAL A 204 4.38 -1.48 19.32
CA VAL A 204 3.83 -0.55 20.33
C VAL A 204 4.72 -0.53 21.57
N GLN A 205 5.02 -1.70 22.14
CA GLN A 205 5.88 -1.79 23.34
C GLN A 205 7.26 -1.18 23.10
N TYR A 206 7.90 -1.51 21.98
CA TYR A 206 9.25 -1.03 21.67
C TYR A 206 9.32 0.50 21.60
N TYR A 207 8.37 1.16 20.91
CA TYR A 207 8.39 2.61 20.71
C TYR A 207 7.79 3.41 21.89
N GLU A 208 7.22 2.75 22.90
CA GLU A 208 6.94 3.39 24.19
C GLU A 208 8.21 3.63 25.00
N GLU A 209 9.17 2.71 24.94
CA GLU A 209 10.46 2.82 25.62
C GLU A 209 11.54 3.52 24.77
N ASN A 210 11.41 3.46 23.43
CA ASN A 210 12.39 3.98 22.48
C ASN A 210 11.75 5.05 21.58
N PRO A 211 11.83 6.35 21.95
CA PRO A 211 11.18 7.41 21.18
C PRO A 211 11.58 7.39 19.68
N PRO A 212 10.59 7.36 18.76
CA PRO A 212 10.87 7.28 17.34
C PRO A 212 11.56 8.54 16.80
N ARG A 213 12.45 8.35 15.84
CA ARG A 213 13.17 9.41 15.12
C ARG A 213 13.27 9.07 13.64
N GLY A 214 13.39 10.08 12.78
CA GLY A 214 13.44 9.90 11.33
C GLY A 214 12.11 9.49 10.72
N GLU A 215 12.12 9.20 9.44
CA GLU A 215 10.92 8.88 8.65
C GLU A 215 10.70 7.37 8.57
N PHE A 216 9.44 6.94 8.56
CA PHE A 216 9.06 5.53 8.55
C PHE A 216 8.18 5.17 7.36
N VAL A 217 8.44 3.99 6.81
CA VAL A 217 7.49 3.23 6.00
C VAL A 217 7.07 2.00 6.80
N LEU A 218 5.77 1.83 6.99
CA LEU A 218 5.17 0.69 7.69
C LEU A 218 4.61 -0.28 6.66
N ILE A 219 5.10 -1.51 6.66
CA ILE A 219 4.59 -2.60 5.83
C ILE A 219 3.82 -3.55 6.73
N VAL A 220 2.49 -3.55 6.60
CA VAL A 220 1.58 -4.30 7.47
C VAL A 220 1.06 -5.53 6.73
N GLU A 221 1.07 -6.67 7.41
CA GLU A 221 0.51 -7.91 6.88
C GLU A 221 -0.99 -7.75 6.59
N GLY A 222 -1.42 -8.28 5.45
CA GLY A 222 -2.84 -8.37 5.13
C GLY A 222 -3.58 -9.26 6.14
N ALA A 223 -4.89 -9.07 6.24
CA ALA A 223 -5.78 -9.98 6.92
C ALA A 223 -5.57 -11.39 6.36
N ARG A 224 -5.59 -12.38 7.24
CA ARG A 224 -5.78 -13.76 6.76
C ARG A 224 -7.10 -13.74 5.99
N PRO A 225 -7.15 -14.29 4.77
CA PRO A 225 -8.43 -14.52 4.11
C PRO A 225 -9.32 -15.18 5.16
N ALA A 226 -10.58 -14.74 5.23
CA ALA A 226 -11.57 -15.65 5.78
C ALA A 226 -11.35 -16.94 5.01
N ARG A 227 -10.79 -17.95 5.67
CA ARG A 227 -11.15 -19.29 5.26
C ARG A 227 -12.67 -19.20 5.30
N ASP A 228 -13.35 -19.59 4.23
CA ASP A 228 -14.66 -20.19 4.44
C ASP A 228 -14.37 -21.15 5.59
N GLU A 229 -14.79 -20.79 6.81
CA GLU A 229 -14.71 -21.71 7.91
C GLU A 229 -15.50 -22.87 7.35
N ALA A 230 -14.78 -23.91 6.94
CA ALA A 230 -15.36 -25.16 6.57
C ALA A 230 -16.43 -25.39 7.62
N ALA A 231 -17.70 -25.33 7.19
CA ALA A 231 -18.84 -25.17 8.09
C ALA A 231 -18.57 -25.96 9.36
N GLY A 232 -18.71 -25.33 10.53
CA GLY A 232 -18.39 -25.97 11.80
C GLY A 232 -19.02 -27.37 11.82
N PHE A 233 -18.39 -28.38 12.42
CA PHE A 233 -18.80 -29.78 12.21
C PHE A 233 -20.32 -30.00 12.36
N ASP A 234 -20.98 -29.32 13.31
CA ASP A 234 -22.43 -29.36 13.50
C ASP A 234 -23.24 -28.67 12.38
N GLU A 235 -22.74 -27.57 11.83
CA GLU A 235 -23.32 -26.89 10.67
C GLU A 235 -23.19 -27.75 9.40
N ALA A 236 -22.04 -28.40 9.21
CA ALA A 236 -21.84 -29.38 8.14
C ALA A 236 -22.80 -30.58 8.28
N VAL A 237 -23.09 -31.03 9.51
CA VAL A 237 -24.11 -32.06 9.76
C VAL A 237 -25.52 -31.54 9.44
N GLY A 238 -25.84 -30.28 9.77
CA GLY A 238 -27.09 -29.63 9.40
C GLY A 238 -27.33 -29.58 7.89
N MET A 239 -26.33 -29.11 7.12
CA MET A 239 -26.38 -29.07 5.65
C MET A 239 -26.56 -30.45 5.02
N LEU A 240 -25.94 -31.47 5.62
CA LEU A 240 -26.09 -32.86 5.19
C LEU A 240 -27.53 -33.35 5.40
N LEU A 241 -28.11 -33.10 6.57
CA LEU A 241 -29.48 -33.50 6.90
C LEU A 241 -30.51 -32.80 6.02
N GLU A 242 -30.32 -31.52 5.72
CA GLU A 242 -31.18 -30.76 4.81
C GLU A 242 -31.17 -31.36 3.39
N ARG A 243 -29.99 -31.68 2.84
CA ARG A 243 -29.90 -32.37 1.53
C ARG A 243 -30.56 -33.75 1.56
N ALA A 244 -30.48 -34.46 2.67
CA ALA A 244 -31.15 -35.75 2.82
C ALA A 244 -32.67 -35.62 2.89
N GLN A 245 -33.20 -34.52 3.46
CA GLN A 245 -34.64 -34.22 3.43
C GLN A 245 -35.12 -33.83 2.02
N GLN A 246 -34.25 -33.23 1.20
CA GLN A 246 -34.50 -32.93 -0.20
C GLN A 246 -34.39 -34.15 -1.13
N GLY A 247 -34.28 -35.37 -0.58
CA GLY A 247 -34.29 -36.63 -1.33
C GLY A 247 -32.91 -37.16 -1.74
N ALA A 248 -31.81 -36.52 -1.36
CA ALA A 248 -30.48 -37.05 -1.64
C ALA A 248 -30.15 -38.25 -0.73
N PRO A 249 -29.56 -39.35 -1.25
CA PRO A 249 -29.08 -40.44 -0.41
C PRO A 249 -28.07 -39.94 0.63
N LEU A 250 -28.26 -40.31 1.90
CA LEU A 250 -27.47 -39.79 3.03
C LEU A 250 -25.95 -39.98 2.83
N SER A 251 -25.54 -41.11 2.25
CA SER A 251 -24.13 -41.41 1.94
C SER A 251 -23.55 -40.51 0.84
N GLN A 252 -24.38 -40.09 -0.13
CA GLN A 252 -24.00 -39.17 -1.20
C GLN A 252 -23.91 -37.74 -0.66
N ALA A 253 -24.93 -37.31 0.10
CA ALA A 253 -24.91 -36.01 0.79
C ALA A 253 -23.68 -35.87 1.70
N ALA A 254 -23.35 -36.91 2.49
CA ALA A 254 -22.16 -36.92 3.34
C ALA A 254 -20.84 -36.80 2.55
N ARG A 255 -20.76 -37.39 1.35
CA ARG A 255 -19.58 -37.31 0.49
C ARG A 255 -19.39 -35.91 -0.07
N ASP A 256 -20.47 -35.28 -0.50
CA ASP A 256 -20.43 -33.95 -1.13
C ASP A 256 -20.14 -32.86 -0.09
N ILE A 257 -20.75 -32.96 1.11
CA ILE A 257 -20.46 -32.05 2.22
C ILE A 257 -19.03 -32.25 2.75
N ALA A 258 -18.53 -33.48 2.83
CA ALA A 258 -17.13 -33.74 3.22
C ALA A 258 -16.11 -33.10 2.24
N LYS A 259 -16.42 -33.09 0.94
CA LYS A 259 -15.58 -32.40 -0.06
C LYS A 259 -15.62 -30.88 0.08
N GLN A 260 -16.78 -30.33 0.45
CA GLN A 260 -16.99 -28.89 0.59
C GLN A 260 -16.40 -28.33 1.90
N THR A 261 -16.45 -29.12 2.98
CA THR A 261 -16.07 -28.68 4.33
C THR A 261 -14.77 -29.33 4.82
N GLY A 262 -14.20 -30.30 4.11
CA GLY A 262 -12.97 -30.98 4.54
C GLY A 262 -13.12 -31.86 5.79
N HIS A 263 -14.31 -31.97 6.39
CA HIS A 263 -14.58 -32.88 7.50
C HIS A 263 -14.63 -34.35 7.04
N PRO A 264 -14.21 -35.32 7.87
CA PRO A 264 -14.25 -36.74 7.49
C PRO A 264 -15.69 -37.21 7.22
N LYS A 265 -15.94 -37.74 6.01
CA LYS A 265 -17.25 -38.30 5.60
C LYS A 265 -17.85 -39.22 6.68
N GLY A 266 -17.04 -40.13 7.23
CA GLY A 266 -17.50 -41.10 8.22
C GLY A 266 -17.99 -40.46 9.52
N ALA A 267 -17.37 -39.35 9.94
CA ALA A 267 -17.78 -38.61 11.12
C ALA A 267 -19.12 -37.88 10.86
N LEU A 268 -19.24 -37.18 9.73
CA LEU A 268 -20.48 -36.48 9.33
C LEU A 268 -21.67 -37.45 9.21
N TYR A 269 -21.45 -38.60 8.56
CA TYR A 269 -22.48 -39.63 8.37
C TYR A 269 -22.97 -40.20 9.71
N LYS A 270 -22.04 -40.51 10.62
CA LYS A 270 -22.37 -41.05 11.95
C LYS A 270 -23.12 -40.03 12.81
N ALA A 271 -22.73 -38.76 12.76
CA ALA A 271 -23.41 -37.68 13.47
C ALA A 271 -24.83 -37.44 12.93
N ALA A 272 -25.00 -37.43 11.60
CA ALA A 272 -26.31 -37.31 10.95
C ALA A 272 -27.25 -38.47 11.30
N LEU A 273 -26.75 -39.71 11.32
CA LEU A 273 -27.53 -40.88 11.76
C LEU A 273 -27.98 -40.76 13.23
N LYS A 274 -27.09 -40.27 14.10
CA LYS A 274 -27.42 -40.06 15.51
C LYS A 274 -28.50 -39.00 15.72
N GLN A 275 -28.54 -37.97 14.89
CA GLN A 275 -29.55 -36.90 14.93
C GLN A 275 -30.88 -37.30 14.26
N ARG A 276 -30.87 -38.20 13.27
CA ARG A 276 -32.09 -38.75 12.65
C ARG A 276 -32.90 -39.67 13.57
N GLY A 277 -32.26 -40.30 14.57
CA GLY A 277 -32.90 -41.28 15.45
C GLY A 277 -33.28 -42.59 14.73
N PRO A 278 -33.67 -43.66 15.45
CA PRO A 278 -34.06 -44.92 14.83
C PRO A 278 -35.53 -44.87 14.38
N ALA A 279 -35.78 -44.47 13.14
CA ALA A 279 -36.99 -44.81 12.39
C ALA A 279 -36.76 -44.60 10.88
N GLY A 280 -36.94 -45.65 10.08
CA GLY A 280 -37.05 -45.56 8.62
C GLY A 280 -36.14 -46.48 7.80
N ASP A 281 -35.98 -47.75 8.20
CA ASP A 281 -35.61 -48.84 7.28
C ASP A 281 -36.92 -49.45 6.74
N GLU A 282 -37.67 -48.69 5.95
CA GLU A 282 -38.74 -49.17 5.06
C GLU A 282 -38.84 -48.17 3.89
N ASP A 283 -38.03 -48.38 2.85
CA ASP A 283 -38.55 -48.72 1.52
C ASP A 283 -37.45 -48.69 0.45
N LEU A 284 -37.44 -49.79 -0.31
CA LEU A 284 -36.85 -49.98 -1.63
C LEU A 284 -37.57 -49.11 -2.67
#